data_AF-A0A1I7DXD2-F1
#
_entry.id   AF-A0A1I7DXD2-F1
#
_cell.length_a   1.000
_cell.length_b   1.000
_cell.length_c   1.000
_cell.angle_alpha   90.00
_cell.angle_beta   90.00
_cell.angle_gamma   90.00
#
_symmetry.space_group_name_H-M   'P 1'
#
loop_
_entity.id
_entity.type
_entity.pdbx_description
1 polymer ?
#
loop_
_entity_poly.entity_id
_entity_poly.type
_entity_poly.pdbx_seq_one_letter_code
_entity_poly.pdbx_strand_id
1 'polypeptide(L)'
;MFSKPSLLRRGITAKLFGLAFGLLCLYLIAWLNLNVSFVVQFGLILWCITLGGLVALIGVINYHPLLKSSMPSWFSGGFICGWMNLLLWLIGGDSLTSIGQGIFPTLGSLFLGIGFVAIGVGFGIVAGFFAKLIGGEGPDAARDYTADK
;
A
#
# COMPACT_ATOMS: atom_id res chain seq x y z
N MET A 1 -10.76 5.71 18.18
CA MET A 1 -10.97 5.96 19.63
C MET A 1 -9.65 6.41 20.28
N PHE A 2 -8.92 7.33 19.65
CA PHE A 2 -7.76 8.06 20.20
C PHE A 2 -8.00 9.54 19.93
N SER A 3 -7.74 10.39 20.94
CA SER A 3 -8.49 11.62 21.21
C SER A 3 -8.33 12.80 20.25
N LYS A 4 -7.58 12.71 19.15
CA LYS A 4 -7.62 13.68 18.04
C LYS A 4 -7.21 12.99 16.72
N PRO A 5 -8.04 13.01 15.67
CA PRO A 5 -7.65 12.52 14.35
C PRO A 5 -6.56 13.43 13.78
N SER A 6 -5.44 12.86 13.36
CA SER A 6 -4.33 13.65 12.80
C SER A 6 -3.65 12.97 11.62
N LEU A 7 -3.43 13.74 10.56
CA LEU A 7 -2.72 13.31 9.34
C LEU A 7 -1.35 12.71 9.66
N LEU A 8 -0.64 13.31 10.62
CA LEU A 8 0.71 12.90 10.95
C LEU A 8 0.73 11.48 11.55
N ARG A 9 -0.17 11.17 12.50
CA ARG A 9 -0.26 9.83 13.10
C ARG A 9 -0.71 8.79 12.08
N ARG A 10 -1.63 9.15 11.19
CA ARG A 10 -2.09 8.30 10.10
C ARG A 10 -0.94 7.97 9.13
N GLY A 11 -0.18 8.99 8.73
CA GLY A 11 0.98 8.86 7.85
C GLY A 11 2.11 8.02 8.44
N ILE A 12 2.46 8.25 9.71
CA ILE A 12 3.49 7.47 10.40
C ILE A 12 3.09 5.99 10.49
N THR A 13 1.86 5.71 10.91
CA THR A 13 1.35 4.33 11.05
C THR A 13 1.39 3.59 9.72
N ALA A 14 0.90 4.22 8.64
CA ALA A 14 0.84 3.57 7.34
C ALA A 14 2.25 3.36 6.73
N LYS A 15 3.19 4.29 6.94
CA LYS A 15 4.59 4.12 6.53
C LYS A 15 5.31 3.04 7.32
N LEU A 16 5.06 2.93 8.63
CA LEU A 16 5.62 1.87 9.46
C LEU A 16 5.08 0.49 9.03
N PHE A 17 3.79 0.41 8.71
CA PHE A 17 3.22 -0.81 8.14
C PHE A 17 3.85 -1.16 6.79
N GLY A 18 4.04 -0.17 5.90
CA GLY A 18 4.75 -0.33 4.64
C GLY A 18 6.20 -0.79 4.81
N LEU A 19 6.92 -0.24 5.79
CA LEU A 19 8.28 -0.67 6.12
C LEU A 19 8.30 -2.12 6.59
N ALA A 20 7.42 -2.49 7.53
CA ALA A 20 7.33 -3.86 8.05
C ALA A 20 7.01 -4.86 6.93
N PHE A 21 6.10 -4.50 6.02
CA PHE A 21 5.76 -5.32 4.87
C PHE A 21 6.92 -5.42 3.86
N GLY A 22 7.64 -4.31 3.61
CA GLY A 22 8.84 -4.32 2.76
C GLY A 22 9.95 -5.22 3.31
N LEU A 23 10.16 -5.22 4.64
CA LEU A 23 11.09 -6.14 5.30
C LEU A 23 10.62 -7.60 5.22
N LEU A 24 9.32 -7.84 5.33
CA LEU A 24 8.73 -9.16 5.11
C LEU A 24 8.99 -9.66 3.68
N CYS A 25 8.87 -8.80 2.67
CA CYS A 25 9.19 -9.14 1.29
C CYS A 25 10.67 -9.54 1.12
N LEU A 26 11.61 -8.84 1.77
CA LEU A 26 13.03 -9.24 1.76
C LEU A 26 13.25 -10.61 2.40
N TYR A 27 12.60 -10.84 3.54
CA TYR A 27 12.68 -12.13 4.22
C TYR A 27 12.16 -13.26 3.33
N LEU A 28 11.05 -13.05 2.61
CA LEU A 28 10.51 -14.01 1.65
C LEU A 28 11.45 -14.25 0.46
N ILE A 29 12.08 -13.21 -0.09
CA ILE A 29 13.07 -13.33 -1.18
C ILE A 29 14.25 -14.20 -0.73
N ALA A 30 14.77 -13.96 0.48
CA ALA A 30 15.88 -14.74 1.03
C ALA A 30 15.46 -16.19 1.33
N TRP A 31 14.27 -16.39 1.90
CA TRP A 31 13.74 -17.72 2.24
C TRP A 31 13.48 -18.58 1.01
N LEU A 32 12.97 -17.99 -0.07
CA LEU A 32 12.74 -18.67 -1.37
C LEU A 32 13.99 -18.76 -2.25
N ASN A 33 15.12 -18.21 -1.78
CA ASN A 33 16.41 -18.20 -2.48
C ASN A 33 16.30 -17.59 -3.90
N LEU A 34 15.49 -16.54 -4.03
CA LEU A 34 15.28 -15.86 -5.31
C LEU A 34 16.48 -14.97 -5.64
N ASN A 35 17.03 -15.13 -6.84
CA ASN A 35 18.14 -14.31 -7.33
C ASN A 35 17.63 -12.95 -7.80
N VAL A 36 17.41 -12.05 -6.83
CA VAL A 36 16.95 -10.68 -7.06
C VAL A 36 18.08 -9.71 -6.76
N SER A 37 18.35 -8.76 -7.68
CA SER A 37 19.40 -7.77 -7.47
C SER A 37 19.12 -6.88 -6.24
N PHE A 38 20.20 -6.41 -5.60
CA PHE A 38 20.11 -5.53 -4.43
C PHE A 38 19.28 -4.27 -4.70
N VAL A 39 19.37 -3.71 -5.91
CA VAL A 39 18.61 -2.53 -6.33
C VAL A 39 17.11 -2.80 -6.32
N VAL A 40 16.66 -3.96 -6.82
CA VAL A 40 15.24 -4.33 -6.83
C VAL A 40 14.76 -4.61 -5.41
N GLN A 41 15.56 -5.28 -4.59
CA GLN A 41 15.26 -5.52 -3.17
C GLN A 41 15.03 -4.21 -2.41
N PHE A 42 15.95 -3.26 -2.52
CA PHE A 42 15.82 -1.96 -1.87
C PHE A 42 14.66 -1.13 -2.45
N GLY A 43 14.46 -1.21 -3.78
CA GLY A 43 13.34 -0.60 -4.47
C GLY A 43 11.99 -1.08 -3.95
N LEU A 44 11.84 -2.38 -3.67
CA LEU A 44 10.60 -2.95 -3.11
C LEU A 44 10.29 -2.41 -1.71
N ILE A 45 11.31 -2.22 -0.86
CA ILE A 45 11.10 -1.63 0.48
C ILE A 45 10.58 -0.20 0.35
N LEU A 46 11.27 0.63 -0.44
CA LEU A 46 10.87 2.01 -0.67
C LEU A 46 9.47 2.09 -1.28
N TRP A 47 9.16 1.17 -2.20
CA TRP A 47 7.83 1.03 -2.78
C TRP A 47 6.75 0.73 -1.73
N CYS A 48 7.01 -0.20 -0.80
CA CYS A 48 6.03 -0.49 0.24
C CYS A 48 5.81 0.71 1.18
N ILE A 49 6.86 1.48 1.48
CA ILE A 49 6.75 2.73 2.26
C ILE A 49 5.93 3.78 1.50
N THR A 50 6.14 3.94 0.20
CA THR A 50 5.38 4.91 -0.62
C THR A 50 3.91 4.51 -0.71
N LEU A 51 3.60 3.22 -0.91
CA LEU A 51 2.22 2.70 -0.86
C LEU A 51 1.55 3.02 0.48
N GLY A 52 2.23 2.76 1.60
CA GLY A 52 1.74 3.13 2.93
C GLY A 52 1.44 4.63 3.05
N GLY A 53 2.34 5.48 2.55
CA GLY A 53 2.12 6.92 2.50
C GLY A 53 0.91 7.35 1.68
N LEU A 54 0.70 6.74 0.50
CA LEU A 54 -0.45 7.02 -0.37
C LEU A 54 -1.77 6.62 0.27
N VAL A 55 -1.83 5.47 0.94
CA VAL A 55 -3.02 5.02 1.70
C VAL A 55 -3.38 5.99 2.82
N ALA A 56 -2.38 6.56 3.50
CA ALA A 56 -2.63 7.56 4.52
C ALA A 56 -3.26 8.82 3.92
N LEU A 57 -2.73 9.33 2.80
CA LEU A 57 -3.22 10.54 2.12
C LEU A 57 -4.62 10.34 1.53
N ILE A 58 -4.86 9.23 0.84
CA ILE A 58 -6.14 8.98 0.17
C ILE A 58 -7.27 8.74 1.16
N GLY A 59 -7.00 8.16 2.33
CA GLY A 59 -8.05 8.00 3.34
C GLY A 59 -8.52 9.28 4.03
N VAL A 60 -7.90 10.43 3.72
CA VAL A 60 -8.42 11.76 4.06
C VAL A 60 -9.59 12.12 3.15
N ILE A 61 -9.51 11.68 1.89
CA ILE A 61 -10.56 11.84 0.89
C ILE A 61 -11.59 10.74 1.16
N ASN A 62 -12.51 11.02 2.08
CA ASN A 62 -13.61 10.11 2.42
C ASN A 62 -14.84 10.30 1.53
N TYR A 63 -14.77 11.14 0.49
CA TYR A 63 -15.92 11.50 -0.35
C TYR A 63 -15.63 11.22 -1.82
N HIS A 64 -16.49 10.41 -2.44
CA HIS A 64 -16.40 10.13 -3.87
C HIS A 64 -17.31 11.09 -4.67
N PRO A 65 -16.77 11.98 -5.52
CA PRO A 65 -17.55 13.04 -6.17
C PRO A 65 -18.64 12.49 -7.12
N LEU A 66 -18.40 11.35 -7.77
CA LEU A 66 -19.35 10.75 -8.72
C LEU A 66 -20.44 9.90 -8.04
N LEU A 67 -20.15 9.29 -6.88
CA LEU A 67 -21.06 8.36 -6.20
C LEU A 67 -21.81 9.03 -5.03
N LYS A 68 -21.44 10.29 -4.70
CA LYS A 68 -22.01 11.09 -3.61
C LYS A 68 -22.13 10.33 -2.28
N SER A 69 -21.22 9.39 -2.03
CA SER A 69 -21.22 8.52 -0.87
C SER A 69 -19.89 8.57 -0.15
N SER A 70 -19.91 8.31 1.16
CA SER A 70 -18.71 8.20 1.97
C SER A 70 -17.97 6.92 1.62
N MET A 71 -16.74 7.05 1.13
CA MET A 71 -15.91 5.91 0.79
C MET A 71 -15.08 5.49 2.01
N PRO A 72 -15.18 4.24 2.48
CA PRO A 72 -14.35 3.77 3.59
C PRO A 72 -12.87 3.83 3.22
N SER A 73 -12.00 4.26 4.14
CA SER A 73 -10.59 4.46 3.81
C SER A 73 -9.80 3.18 3.52
N TRP A 74 -10.31 2.03 3.98
CA TRP A 74 -9.76 0.72 3.60
C TRP A 74 -10.07 0.37 2.14
N PHE A 75 -11.23 0.78 1.63
CA PHE A 75 -11.60 0.52 0.24
C PHE A 75 -10.81 1.42 -0.71
N SER A 76 -10.68 2.71 -0.40
CA SER A 76 -9.86 3.64 -1.19
C SER A 76 -8.37 3.30 -1.11
N GLY A 77 -7.89 2.84 0.05
CA GLY A 77 -6.54 2.30 0.25
C GLY A 77 -6.28 1.06 -0.61
N GLY A 78 -7.22 0.11 -0.65
CA GLY A 78 -7.14 -1.06 -1.53
C GLY A 78 -7.09 -0.68 -3.00
N PHE A 79 -7.94 0.25 -3.44
CA PHE A 79 -8.00 0.68 -4.84
C PHE A 79 -6.69 1.34 -5.30
N ILE A 80 -6.14 2.28 -4.52
CA ILE A 80 -4.88 2.93 -4.89
C ILE A 80 -3.72 1.94 -4.89
N CYS A 81 -3.61 1.07 -3.90
CA CYS A 81 -2.51 0.10 -3.85
C CYS A 81 -2.63 -0.95 -4.96
N GLY A 82 -3.85 -1.38 -5.30
CA GLY A 82 -4.07 -2.24 -6.46
C GLY A 82 -3.63 -1.58 -7.76
N TRP A 83 -4.04 -0.32 -7.97
CA TRP A 83 -3.63 0.46 -9.14
C TRP A 83 -2.12 0.68 -9.20
N MET A 84 -1.50 1.04 -8.08
CA MET A 84 -0.05 1.21 -8.01
C MET A 84 0.70 -0.11 -8.26
N ASN A 85 0.25 -1.24 -7.72
CA ASN A 85 0.88 -2.53 -8.01
C ASN A 85 0.68 -2.99 -9.45
N LEU A 86 -0.43 -2.61 -10.10
CA LEU A 86 -0.58 -2.80 -11.54
C LEU A 86 0.50 -2.05 -12.31
N LEU A 87 0.72 -0.76 -11.98
CA LEU A 87 1.79 0.04 -12.60
C LEU A 87 3.16 -0.54 -12.30
N LEU A 88 3.40 -0.99 -11.06
CA LEU A 88 4.66 -1.63 -10.69
C LEU A 88 4.92 -2.85 -11.58
N TRP A 89 3.93 -3.74 -11.74
CA TRP A 89 4.05 -4.91 -12.60
C TRP A 89 4.27 -4.55 -14.07
N LEU A 90 3.51 -3.60 -14.61
CA LEU A 90 3.66 -3.15 -16.01
C LEU A 90 5.04 -2.51 -16.28
N ILE A 91 5.56 -1.73 -15.33
CA ILE A 91 6.86 -1.05 -15.48
C ILE A 91 8.02 -2.02 -15.20
N GLY A 92 7.88 -2.88 -14.19
CA GLY A 92 8.93 -3.83 -13.79
C GLY A 92 9.04 -5.06 -14.70
N GLY A 93 8.02 -5.32 -15.52
CA GLY A 93 8.04 -6.29 -16.62
C GLY A 93 8.68 -7.62 -16.25
N ASP A 94 9.81 -7.93 -16.90
CA ASP A 94 10.54 -9.20 -16.74
C ASP A 94 11.11 -9.40 -15.33
N SER A 95 11.53 -8.32 -14.66
CA SER A 95 12.09 -8.41 -13.30
C SER A 95 11.04 -8.85 -12.27
N LEU A 96 9.79 -8.38 -12.39
CA LEU A 96 8.72 -8.80 -11.48
C LEU A 96 8.09 -10.12 -11.92
N THR A 97 8.04 -10.39 -13.22
CA THR A 97 7.55 -11.66 -13.74
C THR A 97 8.47 -12.81 -13.33
N SER A 98 9.79 -12.63 -13.38
CA SER A 98 10.78 -13.62 -12.90
C SER A 98 10.66 -13.89 -11.39
N ILE A 99 10.47 -12.84 -10.57
CA ILE A 99 10.16 -13.01 -9.14
C ILE A 99 8.87 -13.81 -8.98
N GLY A 100 7.81 -13.46 -9.72
CA GLY A 100 6.53 -14.15 -9.69
C GLY A 100 6.63 -15.63 -10.08
N GLN A 101 7.40 -15.95 -11.12
CA GLN A 101 7.66 -17.32 -11.56
C GLN A 101 8.51 -18.12 -10.56
N GLY A 102 9.39 -17.45 -9.81
CA GLY A 102 10.13 -18.07 -8.71
C GLY A 102 9.22 -18.53 -7.57
N ILE A 103 8.07 -17.89 -7.37
CA ILE A 103 7.06 -18.26 -6.36
C ILE A 103 6.02 -19.21 -6.94
N PHE A 104 5.53 -18.93 -8.14
CA PHE A 104 4.49 -19.68 -8.84
C PHE A 104 4.92 -20.01 -10.28
N PRO A 105 5.72 -21.07 -10.48
CA PRO A 105 6.35 -21.37 -11.77
C PRO A 105 5.35 -21.79 -12.86
N THR A 106 4.16 -22.26 -12.47
CA THR A 106 3.12 -22.73 -13.40
C THR A 106 2.14 -21.63 -13.83
N LEU A 107 2.22 -20.44 -13.24
CA LEU A 107 1.33 -19.32 -13.59
C LEU A 107 1.89 -18.53 -14.78
N GLY A 108 1.04 -18.26 -15.77
CA GLY A 108 1.37 -17.35 -16.87
C GLY A 108 1.53 -15.89 -16.41
N SER A 109 2.25 -15.09 -17.19
CA SER A 109 2.56 -13.69 -16.88
C SER A 109 1.33 -12.85 -16.52
N LEU A 110 0.20 -13.04 -17.22
CA LEU A 110 -1.05 -12.33 -16.94
C LEU A 110 -1.62 -12.67 -15.55
N PHE A 111 -1.62 -13.95 -15.16
CA PHE A 111 -2.09 -14.37 -13.84
C PHE A 111 -1.15 -13.90 -12.72
N LEU A 112 0.16 -13.85 -12.98
CA LEU A 112 1.12 -13.24 -12.08
C LEU A 112 0.83 -11.74 -11.89
N GLY A 113 0.54 -11.02 -12.98
CA GLY A 113 0.12 -9.61 -12.93
C GLY A 113 -1.13 -9.40 -12.09
N ILE A 114 -2.17 -10.22 -12.28
CA ILE A 114 -3.37 -10.21 -11.43
C ILE A 114 -3.01 -10.49 -9.97
N GLY A 115 -2.11 -11.43 -9.70
CA GLY A 115 -1.60 -11.74 -8.36
C GLY A 115 -0.92 -10.53 -7.71
N PHE A 116 -0.06 -9.81 -8.43
CA PHE A 116 0.55 -8.57 -7.93
C PHE A 116 -0.50 -7.52 -7.58
N VAL A 117 -1.50 -7.33 -8.44
CA VAL A 117 -2.61 -6.40 -8.16
C VAL A 117 -3.37 -6.84 -6.91
N ALA A 118 -3.69 -8.12 -6.78
CA ALA A 118 -4.40 -8.67 -5.61
C ALA A 118 -3.61 -8.47 -4.31
N ILE A 119 -2.29 -8.67 -4.33
CA ILE A 119 -1.40 -8.38 -3.20
C ILE A 119 -1.45 -6.89 -2.85
N GLY A 120 -1.43 -6.02 -3.85
CA GLY A 120 -1.53 -4.56 -3.67
C GLY A 120 -2.85 -4.16 -3.02
N VAL A 121 -3.97 -4.70 -3.52
CA VAL A 121 -5.30 -4.45 -2.95
C VAL A 121 -5.36 -4.93 -1.50
N GLY A 122 -4.89 -6.15 -1.21
CA GLY A 122 -4.86 -6.69 0.14
C GLY A 122 -4.03 -5.83 1.09
N PHE A 123 -2.82 -5.43 0.67
CA PHE A 123 -1.97 -4.52 1.41
C PHE A 123 -2.69 -3.19 1.71
N GLY A 124 -3.31 -2.58 0.70
CA GLY A 124 -4.00 -1.30 0.84
C GLY A 124 -5.22 -1.35 1.77
N ILE A 125 -5.98 -2.46 1.74
CA ILE A 125 -7.11 -2.68 2.65
C ILE A 125 -6.62 -2.76 4.10
N VAL A 126 -5.59 -3.58 4.35
CA VAL A 126 -5.06 -3.79 5.70
C VAL A 126 -4.39 -2.53 6.22
N ALA A 127 -3.53 -1.89 5.42
CA ALA A 127 -2.89 -0.63 5.77
C ALA A 127 -3.91 0.48 6.03
N GLY A 128 -4.95 0.57 5.20
CA GLY A 128 -6.04 1.54 5.33
C GLY A 128 -6.86 1.32 6.60
N PHE A 129 -7.12 0.06 6.95
CA PHE A 129 -7.79 -0.32 8.19
C PHE A 129 -6.98 0.09 9.43
N PHE A 130 -5.67 -0.21 9.49
CA PHE A 130 -4.81 0.21 10.60
C PHE A 130 -4.68 1.73 10.67
N ALA A 131 -4.55 2.40 9.53
CA ALA A 131 -4.49 3.86 9.44
C ALA A 131 -5.79 4.51 9.95
N LYS A 132 -6.95 3.93 9.64
CA LYS A 132 -8.25 4.36 10.20
C LYS A 132 -8.29 4.20 11.72
N LEU A 133 -7.86 3.04 12.22
CA LEU A 133 -7.99 2.68 13.63
C LEU A 133 -7.20 3.63 14.55
N ILE A 134 -6.02 4.05 14.10
CA ILE A 134 -5.09 4.90 14.87
C ILE A 134 -5.23 6.39 14.53
N GLY A 135 -5.41 6.74 13.26
CA GLY A 135 -5.37 8.13 12.78
C GLY A 135 -6.72 8.78 12.45
N GLY A 136 -7.82 8.01 12.42
CA GLY A 136 -9.13 8.50 12.00
C GLY A 136 -9.31 8.56 10.47
N GLU A 137 -10.47 9.03 10.02
CA GLU A 137 -10.86 9.16 8.60
C GLU A 137 -11.44 10.56 8.32
N GLY A 138 -11.32 11.01 7.07
CA GLY A 138 -12.01 12.19 6.57
C GLY A 138 -11.31 13.54 6.84
N PRO A 139 -12.00 14.66 6.54
CA PRO A 139 -11.45 16.02 6.60
C PRO A 139 -11.00 16.42 8.00
N ASP A 140 -11.61 15.83 9.04
CA ASP A 140 -11.26 16.12 10.43
C ASP A 140 -9.84 15.67 10.77
N ALA A 141 -9.30 14.66 10.09
CA ALA A 141 -7.88 14.30 10.21
C ALA A 141 -6.95 15.41 9.71
N ALA A 142 -7.39 16.22 8.73
CA ALA A 142 -6.66 17.34 8.15
C ALA A 142 -6.87 18.66 8.89
N ARG A 143 -7.99 18.82 9.62
CA ARG A 143 -8.34 20.05 10.36
C ARG A 143 -7.45 20.36 11.56
N ASP A 144 -6.74 19.38 12.11
CA ASP A 144 -5.86 19.54 13.28
C ASP A 144 -4.72 20.57 13.01
N TYR A 145 -4.42 20.91 11.75
CA TYR A 145 -3.43 21.95 11.40
C TYR A 145 -3.99 23.38 11.32
N THR A 146 -5.32 23.56 11.30
CA THR A 146 -5.96 24.87 11.07
C THR A 146 -6.56 25.52 12.30
N ALA A 147 -6.62 24.82 13.44
CA ALA A 147 -7.30 25.32 14.65
C ALA A 147 -6.39 26.09 15.62
N ASP A 148 -5.07 26.11 15.41
CA ASP A 148 -4.08 26.80 16.27
C ASP A 148 -3.41 28.00 15.57
N LYS A 149 -4.16 28.76 14.75
CA LYS A 149 -3.71 30.07 14.26
C LYS A 149 -4.78 31.14 14.45
#